data_AF-A0A7Y0S0T4-F1
#
_entry.id   AF-A0A7Y0S0T4-F1
#
_cell.length_a   1.000
_cell.length_b   1.000
_cell.length_c   1.000
_cell.angle_alpha   90.00
_cell.angle_beta   90.00
_cell.angle_gamma   90.00
#
_symmetry.space_group_name_H-M   'P 1'
#
loop_
_entity.id
_entity.type
_entity.pdbx_description
1 polymer ?
#
loop_
_entity_poly.entity_id
_entity_poly.type
_entity_poly.pdbx_seq_one_letter_code
_entity_poly.pdbx_strand_id
1 'polypeptide(L)'
;LAKQWQPINQYGPLQSIPEEQLSPASIFERVCQVRKAKLPDPTKRGNAGSFFKNPVITQDHYDRLTKKYPNVVAYPASGGMKIAAGWLI
;
A
#
# COMPACT_ATOMS: atom_id res chain seq x y z
N LEU A 1 12.45 -0.40 29.79
CA LEU A 1 13.18 -1.29 28.85
C LEU A 1 13.24 -0.62 27.48
N ALA A 2 14.41 -0.57 26.85
CA ALA A 2 14.53 -0.13 25.46
C ALA A 2 13.78 -1.13 24.56
N LYS A 3 12.89 -0.64 23.70
CA LYS A 3 12.19 -1.50 22.74
C LYS A 3 13.20 -1.99 21.71
N GLN A 4 13.27 -3.31 21.51
CA GLN A 4 13.99 -3.87 20.37
C GLN A 4 13.25 -3.47 19.10
N TRP A 5 13.96 -2.81 18.18
CA TRP A 5 13.40 -2.40 16.90
C TRP A 5 13.24 -3.62 15.98
N GLN A 6 12.12 -3.67 15.26
CA GLN A 6 11.86 -4.66 14.23
C GLN A 6 11.41 -3.94 12.95
N PRO A 7 12.00 -4.26 11.78
CA PRO A 7 11.60 -3.65 10.52
C PRO A 7 10.21 -4.13 10.07
N ILE A 8 9.37 -3.20 9.63
CA ILE A 8 8.11 -3.48 8.94
C ILE A 8 8.32 -3.15 7.46
N ASN A 9 8.82 -4.12 6.69
CA ASN A 9 9.22 -3.96 5.29
C ASN A 9 8.42 -4.84 4.31
N GLN A 10 7.27 -5.38 4.73
CA GLN A 10 6.46 -6.28 3.90
C GLN A 10 5.77 -5.57 2.71
N TYR A 11 5.70 -4.24 2.74
CA TYR A 11 5.14 -3.47 1.61
C TYR A 11 6.12 -3.48 0.44
N GLY A 12 5.67 -3.88 -0.75
CA GLY A 12 6.53 -4.23 -1.90
C GLY A 12 7.77 -3.34 -2.12
N PRO A 13 7.64 -2.01 -2.25
CA PRO A 13 8.79 -1.13 -2.43
C PRO A 13 9.83 -1.13 -1.31
N LEU A 14 9.48 -1.57 -0.09
CA LEU A 14 10.39 -1.69 1.05
C LEU A 14 11.17 -3.01 1.04
N GLN A 15 10.68 -4.04 0.32
CA GLN A 15 11.38 -5.32 0.16
C GLN A 15 12.64 -5.18 -0.70
N SER A 16 12.84 -4.05 -1.38
CA SER A 16 14.07 -3.77 -2.13
C SER A 16 15.23 -3.29 -1.24
N ILE A 17 15.02 -3.07 0.06
CA ILE A 17 16.08 -2.69 0.99
C ILE A 17 16.80 -3.98 1.42
N PRO A 18 18.14 -4.10 1.20
CA PRO A 18 18.91 -5.25 1.67
C PRO A 18 18.79 -5.44 3.17
N GLU A 19 18.81 -6.68 3.64
CA GLU A 19 18.60 -7.00 5.07
C GLU A 19 19.66 -6.34 5.96
N GLU A 20 20.90 -6.29 5.50
CA GLU A 20 22.03 -5.67 6.20
C GLU A 20 21.91 -4.14 6.28
N GLN A 21 21.06 -3.55 5.45
CA GLN A 21 20.81 -2.11 5.38
C GLN A 21 19.47 -1.72 6.03
N LEU A 22 18.73 -2.67 6.60
CA LEU A 22 17.48 -2.39 7.30
C LEU A 22 17.77 -1.57 8.55
N SER A 23 17.27 -0.34 8.53
CA SER A 23 17.30 0.58 9.67
C SER A 23 16.05 1.46 9.63
N PRO A 24 15.68 2.11 10.75
CA PRO A 24 14.61 3.11 10.74
C PRO A 24 14.83 4.19 9.67
N ALA A 25 16.08 4.60 9.44
CA ALA A 25 16.43 5.62 8.47
C ALA A 25 16.23 5.13 7.03
N SER A 26 16.72 3.94 6.67
CA SER A 26 16.56 3.41 5.31
C SER A 26 15.09 3.16 4.96
N ILE A 27 14.27 2.71 5.92
CA ILE A 27 12.82 2.61 5.75
C ILE A 27 12.19 3.99 5.52
N PHE A 28 12.52 4.99 6.35
CA PHE A 28 12.01 6.36 6.20
C PHE A 28 12.34 6.94 4.82
N GLU A 29 13.59 6.85 4.41
CA GLU A 29 14.06 7.35 3.11
C GLU A 29 13.31 6.67 1.97
N ARG A 30 13.17 5.35 2.03
CA ARG A 30 12.46 4.59 1.00
C ARG A 30 10.98 4.95 0.94
N VAL A 31 10.31 5.12 2.09
CA VAL A 31 8.92 5.60 2.16
C VAL A 31 8.80 6.98 1.52
N CYS A 32 9.70 7.92 1.85
CA CYS A 32 9.71 9.26 1.28
C CYS A 32 9.89 9.24 -0.24
N GLN A 33 10.83 8.45 -0.75
CA GLN A 33 11.05 8.29 -2.19
C GLN A 33 9.79 7.76 -2.90
N VAL A 34 9.19 6.68 -2.38
CA VAL A 34 8.00 6.06 -2.96
C VAL A 34 6.82 7.04 -2.96
N ARG A 35 6.64 7.81 -1.89
CA ARG A 35 5.56 8.81 -1.80
C ARG A 35 5.77 9.95 -2.78
N LYS A 36 6.98 10.49 -2.90
CA LYS A 36 7.30 11.55 -3.86
C LYS A 36 7.09 11.11 -5.32
N ALA A 37 7.37 9.84 -5.62
CA ALA A 37 7.14 9.29 -6.96
C ALA A 37 5.65 9.08 -7.28
N LYS A 38 4.83 8.73 -6.29
CA LYS A 38 3.41 8.37 -6.49
C LYS A 38 2.42 9.50 -6.24
N LEU A 39 2.75 10.47 -5.39
CA LEU A 39 1.80 11.48 -4.91
C LEU A 39 2.16 12.86 -5.48
N PRO A 40 1.19 13.57 -6.09
CA PRO A 40 1.42 14.93 -6.55
C PRO A 40 1.65 15.87 -5.36
N ASP A 41 2.62 16.78 -5.53
CA ASP A 41 2.94 17.80 -4.53
C ASP A 41 1.76 18.80 -4.42
N PRO A 42 1.11 18.89 -3.25
CA PRO A 42 -0.05 19.78 -3.06
C PRO A 42 0.29 21.26 -3.26
N THR A 43 1.56 21.66 -3.10
CA THR A 43 2.01 23.04 -3.34
C THR A 43 2.07 23.41 -4.82
N LYS A 44 2.18 22.39 -5.71
CA LYS A 44 2.19 22.56 -7.17
C LYS A 44 0.83 22.32 -7.78
N ARG A 45 0.09 21.33 -7.27
CA ARG A 45 -1.25 20.96 -7.71
C ARG A 45 -2.08 20.56 -6.51
N GLY A 46 -3.09 21.38 -6.20
CA GLY A 46 -4.02 21.12 -5.09
C GLY A 46 -4.60 19.70 -5.18
N ASN A 47 -4.42 18.94 -4.11
CA ASN A 47 -4.96 17.60 -3.95
C ASN A 47 -5.10 17.28 -2.46
N ALA A 48 -6.02 16.36 -2.13
CA ALA A 48 -6.27 15.91 -0.76
C ALA A 48 -5.74 14.48 -0.52
N GLY A 49 -4.74 14.05 -1.30
CA GLY A 49 -4.29 12.67 -1.31
C GLY A 49 -5.35 11.71 -1.89
N SER A 50 -5.45 10.51 -1.31
CA SER A 50 -6.45 9.51 -1.72
C SER A 50 -7.87 10.00 -1.45
N PHE A 51 -8.59 10.32 -2.52
CA PHE A 51 -9.98 10.80 -2.43
C PHE A 51 -10.97 9.69 -2.11
N PHE A 52 -10.72 8.48 -2.64
CA PHE A 52 -11.55 7.31 -2.39
C PHE A 52 -10.89 6.39 -1.37
N LYS A 53 -11.73 5.77 -0.52
CA LYS A 53 -11.31 4.64 0.31
C LYS A 53 -11.20 3.39 -0.55
N ASN A 54 -10.30 2.50 -0.18
CA ASN A 54 -10.28 1.13 -0.71
C ASN A 54 -11.51 0.38 -0.19
N PRO A 55 -12.48 -0.03 -1.03
CA PRO A 55 -13.68 -0.71 -0.56
C PRO A 55 -13.34 -2.09 -0.02
N VAL A 56 -14.01 -2.49 1.06
CA VAL A 56 -14.00 -3.88 1.54
C VAL A 56 -15.27 -4.56 1.04
N ILE A 57 -15.12 -5.64 0.30
CA ILE A 57 -16.22 -6.45 -0.24
C ILE A 57 -16.17 -7.86 0.35
N THR A 58 -17.30 -8.56 0.33
CA THR A 58 -17.36 -9.95 0.79
C THR A 58 -16.48 -10.86 -0.07
N GLN A 59 -16.08 -12.01 0.48
CA GLN A 59 -15.32 -13.03 -0.26
C GLN A 59 -16.08 -13.46 -1.52
N ASP A 60 -17.38 -13.75 -1.43
CA ASP A 60 -18.21 -14.11 -2.58
C ASP A 60 -18.20 -13.06 -3.70
N HIS A 61 -18.20 -11.77 -3.35
CA HIS A 61 -18.12 -10.71 -4.34
C HIS A 61 -16.72 -10.69 -4.97
N TYR A 62 -15.66 -10.80 -4.17
CA TYR A 62 -14.30 -10.89 -4.67
C TYR A 62 -14.11 -12.08 -5.63
N ASP A 63 -14.63 -13.26 -5.29
CA ASP A 63 -14.52 -14.47 -6.12
C ASP A 63 -15.25 -14.32 -7.47
N ARG A 64 -16.35 -13.57 -7.52
CA ARG A 64 -16.99 -13.20 -8.78
C ARG A 64 -16.18 -12.16 -9.55
N LEU A 65 -15.60 -11.21 -8.84
CA LEU A 65 -14.82 -10.12 -9.45
C LEU A 65 -13.55 -10.64 -10.11
N THR A 66 -12.80 -11.53 -9.44
CA THR A 66 -11.54 -12.10 -9.95
C THR A 66 -11.75 -12.96 -11.19
N LYS A 67 -12.89 -13.66 -11.31
CA LYS A 67 -13.25 -14.40 -12.54
C LYS A 67 -13.31 -13.50 -13.77
N LYS A 68 -13.81 -12.26 -13.60
CA LYS A 68 -13.92 -11.28 -14.68
C LYS A 68 -12.65 -10.44 -14.85
N TYR A 69 -11.97 -10.17 -13.74
CA TYR A 69 -10.76 -9.35 -13.69
C TYR A 69 -9.65 -10.07 -12.91
N PRO A 70 -8.95 -11.02 -13.54
CA PRO A 70 -7.96 -11.87 -12.84
C PRO A 70 -6.80 -11.08 -12.20
N ASN A 71 -6.51 -9.89 -12.72
CA ASN A 71 -5.41 -9.03 -12.26
C ASN A 71 -5.85 -8.00 -11.22
N VAL A 72 -7.07 -8.10 -10.67
CA VAL A 72 -7.57 -7.18 -9.64
C VAL A 72 -6.67 -7.24 -8.41
N VAL A 73 -6.25 -6.06 -7.94
CA VAL A 73 -5.40 -5.95 -6.74
C VAL A 73 -6.28 -5.88 -5.50
N ALA A 74 -6.15 -6.87 -4.62
CA ALA A 74 -6.90 -6.97 -3.38
C ALA A 74 -6.04 -7.51 -2.23
N TYR A 75 -6.45 -7.19 -1.00
CA TYR A 75 -5.78 -7.65 0.23
C TYR A 75 -6.82 -8.15 1.23
N PRO A 76 -6.52 -9.20 2.02
CA PRO A 76 -7.39 -9.63 3.11
C PRO A 76 -7.68 -8.50 4.11
N ALA A 77 -8.90 -8.43 4.60
CA ALA A 77 -9.35 -7.47 5.61
C ALA A 77 -10.46 -8.07 6.48
N SER A 78 -10.74 -7.44 7.62
CA SER A 78 -11.92 -7.79 8.41
C SER A 78 -13.18 -7.57 7.58
N GLY A 79 -14.02 -8.60 7.44
CA GLY A 79 -15.24 -8.56 6.62
C GLY A 79 -15.06 -8.94 5.15
N GLY A 80 -13.85 -9.33 4.71
CA GLY A 80 -13.62 -9.90 3.38
C GLY A 80 -12.34 -9.39 2.71
N MET A 81 -12.47 -8.88 1.48
CA MET A 81 -11.34 -8.46 0.65
C MET A 81 -11.38 -6.96 0.40
N LYS A 82 -10.29 -6.28 0.74
CA LYS A 82 -10.09 -4.85 0.48
C LYS A 82 -9.49 -4.66 -0.91
N ILE A 83 -10.27 -4.08 -1.82
CA ILE A 83 -9.85 -3.84 -3.21
C ILE A 83 -9.08 -2.53 -3.31
N ALA A 84 -8.00 -2.51 -4.08
CA ALA A 84 -7.28 -1.27 -4.38
C ALA A 84 -8.16 -0.37 -5.27
N ALA A 85 -8.71 0.70 -4.71
CA ALA A 85 -9.58 1.63 -5.44
C ALA A 85 -8.85 2.29 -6.63
N GLY A 86 -7.56 2.58 -6.49
CA GLY A 86 -6.75 3.11 -7.58
C GLY A 86 -6.53 2.14 -8.75
N TRP A 87 -6.82 0.84 -8.60
CA TRP A 87 -6.85 -0.11 -9.71
C TRP A 87 -8.21 -0.09 -10.45
N LEU A 88 -9.29 0.30 -9.76
CA LEU A 88 -10.64 0.34 -10.31
C LEU A 88 -10.93 1.60 -11.14
N ILE A 89 -10.06 2.62 -11.04
CA ILE A 89 -10.16 3.93 -11.71
C ILE A 89 -9.22 3.93 -12.92
#